data_AF-V6KZ85-F1
#
_entry.id   AF-V6KZ85-F1
#
_cell.length_a   1.000
_cell.length_b   1.000
_cell.length_c   1.000
_cell.angle_alpha   90.00
_cell.angle_beta   90.00
_cell.angle_gamma   90.00
#
_symmetry.space_group_name_H-M   'P 1'
#
loop_
_entity.id
_entity.type
_entity.pdbx_description
1 polymer ?
#
loop_
_entity_poly.entity_id
_entity_poly.type
_entity_poly.pdbx_seq_one_letter_code
_entity_poly.pdbx_strand_id
1 'polypeptide(L)'
;MVAEYFEVGIKAIKSLIHDHREELEASGYRVLTGTELGSFKEPSSLHRHGRHLALFTRRTVLNVAMLLRDSIVTRQVRTYLLDAEESHRIPKAPRLVDNSVVHSLVEWLDERIKHTVAEQLAQQDRRMARVAEDTVRAVVGRTVVPLLNLAVAFAGEQRREVSEIRRELGRIDRALRARMPTGGMAAMDAMTWRELEDHIAGLCRRDGCISVANTSSNSDLSADLIGRTVDGRTLVVQCKHFAPHRRVESGDMQKFVGMARVEYEADVALFVTTATFTTAAMDLAVRNGVTAVHRRLLESWSAGTRLQVLRRP
;
A
#
# COMPACT_ATOMS: atom_id res chain seq x y z
N MET A 1 -8.67 -14.37 54.32
CA MET A 1 -9.61 -14.91 55.36
C MET A 1 -10.52 -13.78 55.88
N VAL A 2 -11.68 -14.03 56.52
CA VAL A 2 -12.61 -12.94 56.94
C VAL A 2 -11.94 -11.84 57.78
N ALA A 3 -11.01 -12.21 58.68
CA ALA A 3 -10.24 -11.26 59.47
C ALA A 3 -9.39 -10.31 58.60
N GLU A 4 -8.78 -10.84 57.54
CA GLU A 4 -7.96 -10.10 56.58
C GLU A 4 -8.83 -9.18 55.71
N TYR A 5 -10.01 -9.65 55.28
CA TYR A 5 -10.96 -8.84 54.51
C TYR A 5 -11.39 -7.57 55.25
N PHE A 6 -11.61 -7.67 56.57
CA PHE A 6 -11.97 -6.53 57.41
C PHE A 6 -10.75 -5.82 58.02
N GLU A 7 -9.53 -6.23 57.70
CA GLU A 7 -8.29 -5.69 58.22
C GLU A 7 -8.22 -5.68 59.77
N VAL A 8 -8.75 -6.74 60.40
CA VAL A 8 -8.76 -6.91 61.86
C VAL A 8 -7.99 -8.16 62.31
N GLY A 9 -7.55 -8.16 63.56
CA GLY A 9 -6.92 -9.33 64.16
C GLY A 9 -7.86 -10.53 64.27
N ILE A 10 -7.34 -11.75 64.06
CA ILE A 10 -8.10 -13.01 64.17
C ILE A 10 -8.78 -13.15 65.54
N LYS A 11 -8.18 -12.63 66.61
CA LYS A 11 -8.77 -12.64 67.96
C LYS A 11 -10.07 -11.83 68.03
N ALA A 12 -10.18 -10.71 67.32
CA ALA A 12 -11.38 -9.89 67.28
C ALA A 12 -12.54 -10.65 66.62
N ILE A 13 -12.27 -11.33 65.49
CA ILE A 13 -13.27 -12.18 64.82
C ILE A 13 -13.67 -13.36 65.71
N LYS A 14 -12.73 -13.99 66.42
CA LYS A 14 -13.07 -15.08 67.35
C LYS A 14 -13.93 -14.62 68.52
N SER A 15 -13.66 -13.44 69.10
CA SER A 15 -14.51 -12.85 70.15
C SER A 15 -15.90 -12.54 69.61
N LEU A 16 -15.98 -11.93 68.44
CA LEU A 16 -17.25 -11.61 67.79
C LEU A 16 -18.12 -12.85 67.58
N ILE A 17 -17.51 -13.96 67.12
CA ILE A 17 -18.22 -15.24 66.95
C ILE A 17 -18.67 -15.81 68.28
N HIS A 18 -17.86 -15.68 69.32
CA HIS A 18 -18.23 -16.14 70.65
C HIS A 18 -19.45 -15.36 71.18
N ASP A 19 -19.44 -14.04 71.02
CA ASP A 19 -20.44 -13.15 71.61
C ASP A 19 -21.76 -13.11 70.80
N HIS A 20 -21.71 -13.38 69.49
CA HIS A 20 -22.85 -13.31 68.56
C HIS A 20 -23.08 -14.61 67.78
N ARG A 21 -22.79 -15.77 68.40
CA ARG A 21 -22.85 -17.07 67.72
C ARG A 21 -24.18 -17.36 67.04
N GLU A 22 -25.28 -17.23 67.77
CA GLU A 22 -26.62 -17.57 67.28
C GLU A 22 -27.00 -16.74 66.05
N GLU A 23 -26.71 -15.43 66.09
CA GLU A 23 -26.98 -14.51 64.99
C GLU A 23 -26.14 -14.84 63.75
N LEU A 24 -24.88 -15.21 63.95
CA LEU A 24 -24.00 -15.59 62.87
C LEU A 24 -24.39 -16.94 62.26
N GLU A 25 -24.77 -17.92 63.08
CA GLU A 25 -25.27 -19.23 62.60
C GLU A 25 -26.58 -19.06 61.80
N ALA A 26 -27.50 -18.21 62.25
CA ALA A 26 -28.71 -17.85 61.51
C ALA A 26 -28.41 -17.17 60.16
N SER A 27 -27.29 -16.45 60.06
CA SER A 27 -26.80 -15.85 58.81
C SER A 27 -25.96 -16.79 57.94
N GLY A 28 -25.77 -18.05 58.35
CA GLY A 28 -25.06 -19.09 57.60
C GLY A 28 -23.63 -19.39 58.05
N TYR A 29 -23.21 -18.93 59.23
CA TYR A 29 -21.94 -19.34 59.83
C TYR A 29 -21.99 -20.82 60.24
N ARG A 30 -20.99 -21.62 59.86
CA ARG A 30 -20.88 -23.02 60.29
C ARG A 30 -19.43 -23.42 60.52
N VAL A 31 -19.17 -24.29 61.49
CA VAL A 31 -17.85 -24.88 61.70
C VAL A 31 -17.89 -26.35 61.28
N LEU A 32 -17.18 -26.68 60.20
CA LEU A 32 -17.05 -28.07 59.73
C LEU A 32 -16.02 -28.81 60.57
N THR A 33 -16.37 -30.03 60.97
CA THR A 33 -15.52 -30.93 61.77
C THR A 33 -15.66 -32.38 61.29
N GLY A 34 -14.73 -33.26 61.66
CA GLY A 34 -14.85 -34.70 61.41
C GLY A 34 -14.98 -35.08 59.92
N THR A 35 -15.99 -35.90 59.60
CA THR A 35 -16.24 -36.44 58.25
C THR A 35 -16.69 -35.36 57.26
N GLU A 36 -17.56 -34.42 57.67
CA GLU A 36 -17.99 -33.30 56.82
C GLU A 36 -16.81 -32.43 56.35
N LEU A 37 -15.83 -32.22 57.23
CA LEU A 37 -14.59 -31.50 56.89
C LEU A 37 -13.72 -32.27 55.89
N GLY A 38 -13.73 -33.60 55.96
CA GLY A 38 -13.05 -34.47 55.00
C GLY A 38 -13.65 -34.34 53.60
N SER A 39 -14.97 -34.52 53.50
CA SER A 39 -15.70 -34.42 52.23
C SER A 39 -15.64 -33.03 51.59
N PHE A 40 -15.60 -31.96 52.39
CA PHE A 40 -15.45 -30.60 51.85
C PHE A 40 -14.05 -30.31 51.29
N LYS A 41 -13.02 -31.00 51.80
CA LYS A 41 -11.63 -30.83 51.35
C LYS A 41 -11.30 -31.61 50.08
N GLU A 42 -12.00 -32.70 49.76
CA GLU A 42 -11.73 -33.49 48.55
C GLU A 42 -11.86 -32.69 47.24
N PRO A 43 -12.91 -31.86 47.02
CA PRO A 43 -13.02 -31.02 45.83
C PRO A 43 -12.26 -29.68 45.93
N SER A 44 -11.71 -29.36 47.11
CA SER A 44 -11.09 -28.06 47.39
C SER A 44 -9.57 -28.22 47.51
N SER A 45 -8.76 -27.47 46.75
CA SER A 45 -7.28 -27.52 46.82
C SER A 45 -6.66 -27.02 48.15
N LEU A 46 -7.41 -27.07 49.26
CA LEU A 46 -7.03 -26.64 50.60
C LEU A 46 -6.19 -27.72 51.29
N HIS A 47 -4.90 -27.76 50.96
CA HIS A 47 -3.93 -28.68 51.54
C HIS A 47 -3.58 -28.30 53.00
N ARG A 48 -4.21 -29.00 53.96
CA ARG A 48 -3.84 -29.15 55.39
C ARG A 48 -3.58 -27.87 56.22
N HIS A 49 -4.43 -27.62 57.21
CA HIS A 49 -4.19 -27.93 58.65
C HIS A 49 -5.37 -27.44 59.50
N GLY A 50 -5.92 -28.32 60.35
CA GLY A 50 -6.96 -27.97 61.34
C GLY A 50 -8.06 -29.02 61.46
N ARG A 51 -8.42 -29.36 62.71
CA ARG A 51 -9.56 -30.25 63.07
C ARG A 51 -10.93 -29.57 62.87
N HIS A 52 -10.93 -28.26 62.62
CA HIS A 52 -12.12 -27.42 62.46
C HIS A 52 -11.89 -26.42 61.32
N LEU A 53 -12.92 -26.16 60.50
CA LEU A 53 -12.91 -25.11 59.49
C LEU A 53 -14.16 -24.25 59.63
N ALA A 54 -13.98 -22.95 59.86
CA ALA A 54 -15.09 -22.01 59.94
C ALA A 54 -15.44 -21.51 58.53
N LEU A 55 -16.71 -21.68 58.14
CA LEU A 55 -17.28 -21.22 56.89
C LEU A 55 -18.16 -19.99 57.13
N PHE A 56 -18.00 -18.99 56.27
CA PHE A 56 -18.79 -17.77 56.27
C PHE A 56 -19.41 -17.60 54.89
N THR A 57 -20.73 -17.56 54.82
CA THR A 57 -21.41 -17.20 53.58
C THR A 57 -21.30 -15.69 53.33
N ARG A 58 -21.65 -15.23 52.13
CA ARG A 58 -21.71 -13.78 51.84
C ARG A 58 -22.59 -13.03 52.85
N ARG A 59 -23.74 -13.61 53.22
CA ARG A 59 -24.66 -13.05 54.23
C ARG A 59 -24.01 -12.97 55.61
N THR A 60 -23.26 -14.01 56.00
CA THR A 60 -22.49 -14.03 57.25
C THR A 60 -21.42 -12.94 57.28
N VAL A 61 -20.69 -12.75 56.17
CA VAL A 61 -19.66 -11.70 56.07
C VAL A 61 -20.29 -10.32 56.20
N LEU A 62 -21.44 -10.07 55.56
CA LEU A 62 -22.16 -8.81 55.73
C LEU A 62 -22.65 -8.61 57.17
N ASN A 63 -23.10 -9.67 57.84
CA ASN A 63 -23.51 -9.56 59.24
C ASN A 63 -22.33 -9.26 60.18
N VAL A 64 -21.16 -9.86 59.93
CA VAL A 64 -19.91 -9.51 60.61
C VAL A 64 -19.57 -8.02 60.42
N ALA A 65 -19.84 -7.44 59.25
CA ALA A 65 -19.70 -6.01 59.02
C ALA A 65 -20.72 -5.17 59.82
N MET A 66 -21.88 -5.70 60.19
CA MET A 66 -22.81 -4.95 61.04
C MET A 66 -22.35 -4.92 62.50
N LEU A 67 -21.69 -5.99 62.96
CA LEU A 67 -21.27 -6.16 64.36
C LEU A 67 -19.88 -5.57 64.67
N LEU A 68 -18.97 -5.51 63.69
CA LEU A 68 -17.63 -4.92 63.87
C LEU A 68 -17.68 -3.39 63.91
N ARG A 69 -17.26 -2.78 65.02
CA ARG A 69 -17.34 -1.33 65.21
C ARG A 69 -16.20 -0.55 64.54
N ASP A 70 -14.97 -1.05 64.67
CA ASP A 70 -13.75 -0.24 64.53
C ASP A 70 -12.95 -0.47 63.22
N SER A 71 -13.51 -1.17 62.22
CA SER A 71 -12.87 -1.34 60.91
C SER A 71 -13.34 -0.28 59.90
N ILE A 72 -12.38 0.32 59.18
CA ILE A 72 -12.65 1.29 58.10
C ILE A 72 -13.41 0.61 56.96
N VAL A 73 -13.01 -0.61 56.58
CA VAL A 73 -13.69 -1.43 55.57
C VAL A 73 -15.15 -1.67 56.00
N THR A 74 -15.36 -1.98 57.27
CA THR A 74 -16.71 -2.16 57.82
C THR A 74 -17.55 -0.87 57.79
N ARG A 75 -16.93 0.30 57.97
CA ARG A 75 -17.63 1.59 57.81
C ARG A 75 -18.08 1.80 56.36
N GLN A 76 -17.23 1.50 55.39
CA GLN A 76 -17.56 1.61 53.96
C GLN A 76 -18.68 0.65 53.55
N VAL A 77 -18.66 -0.59 54.05
CA VAL A 77 -19.73 -1.57 53.80
C VAL A 77 -21.07 -1.07 54.36
N ARG A 78 -21.08 -0.49 55.57
CA ARG A 78 -22.29 0.10 56.16
C ARG A 78 -22.80 1.27 55.32
N THR A 79 -21.93 2.19 54.90
CA THR A 79 -22.29 3.31 54.03
C THR A 79 -22.91 2.81 52.74
N TYR A 80 -22.24 1.89 52.04
CA TYR A 80 -22.77 1.34 50.78
C TYR A 80 -24.13 0.64 50.95
N LEU A 81 -24.32 -0.14 52.02
CA LEU A 81 -25.60 -0.80 52.27
C LEU A 81 -26.71 0.18 52.64
N LEU A 82 -26.39 1.26 53.36
CA LEU A 82 -27.34 2.32 53.65
C LEU A 82 -27.72 3.09 52.39
N ASP A 83 -26.74 3.42 51.54
CA ASP A 83 -26.99 4.07 50.24
C ASP A 83 -27.82 3.16 49.31
N ALA A 84 -27.51 1.86 49.31
CA ALA A 84 -28.26 0.87 48.55
C ALA A 84 -29.68 0.68 49.09
N GLU A 85 -29.88 0.67 50.42
CA GLU A 85 -31.21 0.59 51.04
C GLU A 85 -32.01 1.86 50.76
N GLU A 86 -31.42 3.03 50.90
CA GLU A 86 -32.04 4.33 50.58
C GLU A 86 -32.49 4.36 49.11
N SER A 87 -31.68 3.83 48.20
CA SER A 87 -32.02 3.68 46.78
C SER A 87 -33.15 2.68 46.52
N HIS A 88 -33.32 1.66 47.38
CA HIS A 88 -34.39 0.64 47.28
C HIS A 88 -35.66 1.03 48.07
N ARG A 89 -35.58 1.97 49.02
CA ARG A 89 -36.68 2.47 49.84
C ARG A 89 -37.57 3.48 49.12
N ILE A 90 -37.40 3.66 47.81
CA ILE A 90 -38.35 4.34 46.94
C ILE A 90 -39.44 3.32 46.56
N PRO A 91 -40.58 3.23 47.27
CA PRO A 91 -41.68 2.39 46.82
C PRO A 91 -42.21 2.93 45.49
N LYS A 92 -42.45 2.04 44.53
CA LYS A 92 -43.38 2.24 43.42
C LYS A 92 -44.69 2.83 44.00
N ALA A 93 -44.87 4.13 43.75
CA ALA A 93 -45.92 5.11 44.06
C ALA A 93 -47.29 4.60 44.62
N PRO A 94 -48.05 5.41 45.41
CA PRO A 94 -48.64 6.63 44.84
C PRO A 94 -48.80 7.88 45.76
N ARG A 95 -48.65 9.05 45.09
CA ARG A 95 -49.18 10.42 45.33
C ARG A 95 -48.45 11.44 46.23
N LEU A 96 -47.88 12.43 45.50
CA LEU A 96 -47.92 13.90 45.67
C LEU A 96 -47.18 14.57 46.84
N VAL A 97 -45.93 14.99 46.58
CA VAL A 97 -45.53 16.42 46.59
C VAL A 97 -44.65 16.65 45.34
N ASP A 98 -44.96 17.69 44.57
CA ASP A 98 -44.33 18.01 43.30
C ASP A 98 -42.84 18.36 43.47
N ASN A 99 -41.95 17.46 43.06
CA ASN A 99 -40.49 17.66 43.02
C ASN A 99 -39.96 17.73 41.57
N SER A 100 -40.85 18.06 40.61
CA SER A 100 -40.49 18.24 39.19
C SER A 100 -39.31 19.19 39.03
N VAL A 101 -39.25 20.27 39.84
CA VAL A 101 -38.15 21.24 39.80
C VAL A 101 -36.80 20.60 40.15
N VAL A 102 -36.75 19.75 41.18
CA VAL A 102 -35.49 19.11 41.62
C VAL A 102 -35.05 18.03 40.62
N HIS A 103 -35.98 17.22 40.12
CA HIS A 103 -35.66 16.20 39.10
C HIS A 103 -35.23 16.85 37.78
N SER A 104 -35.96 17.87 37.32
CA SER A 104 -35.57 18.65 36.13
C SER A 104 -34.26 19.41 36.33
N LEU A 105 -33.94 19.87 37.55
CA LEU A 105 -32.64 20.45 37.86
C LEU A 105 -31.52 19.43 37.77
N VAL A 106 -31.72 18.22 38.30
CA VAL A 106 -30.72 17.14 38.24
C VAL A 106 -30.51 16.67 36.81
N GLU A 107 -31.58 16.45 36.03
CA GLU A 107 -31.48 16.10 34.61
C GLU A 107 -30.81 17.21 33.79
N TRP A 108 -31.16 18.48 34.06
CA TRP A 108 -30.51 19.63 33.43
C TRP A 108 -29.03 19.72 33.80
N LEU A 109 -28.67 19.43 35.06
CA LEU A 109 -27.28 19.45 35.52
C LEU A 109 -26.47 18.34 34.86
N ASP A 110 -27.04 17.13 34.75
CA ASP A 110 -26.40 15.98 34.11
C ASP A 110 -26.17 16.23 32.61
N GLU A 111 -27.18 16.75 31.90
CA GLU A 111 -27.03 17.16 30.50
C GLU A 111 -26.04 18.32 30.33
N ARG A 112 -26.02 19.28 31.26
CA ARG A 112 -25.03 20.38 31.25
C ARG A 112 -23.61 19.87 31.45
N ILE A 113 -23.41 18.93 32.37
CA ILE A 113 -22.10 18.31 32.63
C ILE A 113 -21.65 17.52 31.41
N LYS A 114 -22.50 16.66 30.84
CA LYS A 114 -22.19 15.90 29.62
C LYS A 114 -21.80 16.81 28.47
N HIS A 115 -22.57 17.87 28.22
CA HIS A 115 -22.27 18.81 27.14
C HIS A 115 -20.93 19.53 27.37
N THR A 116 -20.69 20.02 28.58
CA THR A 116 -19.48 20.78 28.91
C THR A 116 -18.22 19.91 28.78
N VAL A 117 -18.29 18.66 29.26
CA VAL A 117 -17.18 17.70 29.16
C VAL A 117 -16.92 17.33 27.70
N ALA A 118 -17.98 17.08 26.91
CA ALA A 118 -17.86 16.78 25.49
C ALA A 118 -17.24 17.95 24.70
N GLU A 119 -17.65 19.18 24.98
CA GLU A 119 -17.08 20.39 24.37
C GLU A 119 -15.60 20.57 24.70
N GLN A 120 -15.21 20.35 25.96
CA GLN A 120 -13.82 20.44 26.40
C GLN A 120 -12.93 19.39 25.74
N LEU A 121 -13.37 18.13 25.67
CA LEU A 121 -12.65 17.05 24.98
C LEU A 121 -12.49 17.36 23.49
N ALA A 122 -13.57 17.79 22.82
CA ALA A 122 -13.51 18.18 21.41
C ALA A 122 -12.59 19.39 21.17
N GLN A 123 -12.49 20.31 22.13
CA GLN A 123 -11.57 21.45 22.05
C GLN A 123 -10.11 21.02 22.24
N GLN A 124 -9.84 20.06 23.14
CA GLN A 124 -8.51 19.48 23.34
C GLN A 124 -8.05 18.69 22.11
N ASP A 125 -8.91 17.86 21.52
CA ASP A 125 -8.60 17.13 20.29
C ASP A 125 -8.26 18.08 19.14
N ARG A 126 -9.04 19.15 18.97
CA ARG A 126 -8.75 20.20 17.96
C ARG A 126 -7.41 20.90 18.23
N ARG A 127 -7.05 21.14 19.50
CA ARG A 127 -5.76 21.74 19.86
C ARG A 127 -4.60 20.78 19.57
N MET A 128 -4.71 19.52 19.97
CA MET A 128 -3.71 18.50 19.67
C MET A 128 -3.50 18.32 18.17
N ALA A 129 -4.59 18.26 17.40
CA ALA A 129 -4.53 18.15 15.94
C ALA A 129 -3.79 19.34 15.31
N ARG A 130 -4.08 20.58 15.76
CA ARG A 130 -3.37 21.78 15.28
C ARG A 130 -1.88 21.75 15.59
N VAL A 131 -1.50 21.41 16.82
CA VAL A 131 -0.07 21.35 17.21
C VAL A 131 0.66 20.26 16.42
N ALA A 132 0.02 19.12 16.19
CA ALA A 132 0.57 18.06 15.34
C ALA A 132 0.76 18.54 13.90
N GLU A 133 -0.25 19.20 13.32
CA GLU A 133 -0.18 19.76 11.97
C GLU A 133 0.93 20.81 11.83
N ASP A 134 1.04 21.74 12.78
CA ASP A 134 2.07 22.77 12.80
C ASP A 134 3.48 22.16 12.90
N THR A 135 3.64 21.12 13.72
CA THR A 135 4.92 20.40 13.85
C THR A 135 5.29 19.70 12.55
N VAL A 136 4.34 18.98 11.93
CA VAL A 136 4.56 18.30 10.63
C VAL A 136 4.93 19.33 9.57
N ARG A 137 4.18 20.42 9.46
CA ARG A 137 4.42 21.51 8.51
C ARG A 137 5.80 22.13 8.71
N ALA A 138 6.20 22.38 9.96
CA ALA A 138 7.51 22.94 10.29
C ALA A 138 8.65 21.99 9.90
N VAL A 139 8.53 20.69 10.21
CA VAL A 139 9.54 19.68 9.84
C VAL A 139 9.65 19.59 8.31
N VAL A 140 8.52 19.43 7.61
CA VAL A 140 8.52 19.34 6.14
C VAL A 140 9.17 20.58 5.51
N GLY A 141 8.81 21.78 5.96
CA GLY A 141 9.35 23.03 5.42
C GLY A 141 10.84 23.25 5.72
N ARG A 142 11.32 22.84 6.91
CA ARG A 142 12.69 23.14 7.36
C ARG A 142 13.71 22.08 6.98
N THR A 143 13.31 20.83 6.77
CA THR A 143 14.25 19.73 6.47
C THR A 143 13.97 19.08 5.12
N VAL A 144 12.72 18.68 4.85
CA VAL A 144 12.39 17.86 3.66
C VAL A 144 12.49 18.68 2.37
N VAL A 145 11.87 19.87 2.34
CA VAL A 145 11.88 20.72 1.13
C VAL A 145 13.30 21.12 0.70
N PRO A 146 14.19 21.60 1.60
CA PRO A 146 15.57 21.89 1.22
C PRO A 146 16.35 20.68 0.68
N LEU A 147 16.20 19.50 1.29
CA LEU A 147 16.87 18.28 0.83
C LEU A 147 16.40 17.86 -0.58
N LEU A 148 15.09 17.95 -0.85
CA LEU A 148 14.54 17.66 -2.17
C LEU A 148 15.03 18.66 -3.22
N ASN A 149 15.08 19.95 -2.89
CA ASN A 149 15.61 20.98 -3.80
C ASN A 149 17.09 20.71 -4.15
N LEU A 150 17.90 20.30 -3.18
CA LEU A 150 19.30 19.94 -3.41
C LEU A 150 19.41 18.70 -4.32
N ALA A 151 18.60 17.67 -4.07
CA ALA A 151 18.58 16.46 -4.90
C ALA A 151 18.16 16.76 -6.35
N VAL A 152 17.17 17.63 -6.55
CA VAL A 152 16.73 18.08 -7.87
C VAL A 152 17.84 18.84 -8.60
N ALA A 153 18.54 19.75 -7.90
CA ALA A 153 19.67 20.50 -8.47
C ALA A 153 20.79 19.56 -8.92
N PHE A 154 21.21 18.63 -8.06
CA PHE A 154 22.26 17.65 -8.37
C PHE A 154 21.89 16.73 -9.54
N ALA A 155 20.66 16.21 -9.54
CA ALA A 155 20.16 15.40 -10.66
C ALA A 155 20.04 16.21 -11.96
N GLY A 156 19.82 17.53 -11.88
CA GLY A 156 19.84 18.44 -13.02
C GLY A 156 21.24 18.58 -13.61
N GLU A 157 22.26 18.77 -12.77
CA GLU A 157 23.66 18.93 -13.17
C GLU A 157 24.21 17.66 -13.81
N GLN A 158 24.01 16.50 -13.18
CA GLN A 158 24.42 15.21 -13.73
C GLN A 158 23.78 14.90 -15.09
N ARG A 159 22.49 15.24 -15.27
CA ARG A 159 21.82 15.08 -16.58
C ARG A 159 22.40 16.00 -17.65
N ARG A 160 22.81 17.22 -17.30
CA ARG A 160 23.46 18.15 -18.23
C ARG A 160 24.82 17.62 -18.66
N GLU A 161 25.64 17.17 -17.73
CA GLU A 161 26.96 16.60 -17.99
C GLU A 161 26.87 15.38 -18.92
N VAL A 162 25.98 14.43 -18.63
CA VAL A 162 25.73 13.28 -19.51
C VAL A 162 25.25 13.70 -20.90
N SER A 163 24.42 14.75 -20.99
CA SER A 163 23.92 15.25 -22.28
C SER A 163 25.04 15.89 -23.11
N GLU A 164 25.99 16.58 -22.47
CA GLU A 164 27.14 17.18 -23.13
C GLU A 164 28.09 16.11 -23.66
N ILE A 165 28.44 15.13 -22.82
CA ILE A 165 29.26 13.98 -23.22
C ILE A 165 28.63 13.24 -24.40
N ARG A 166 27.31 12.99 -24.36
CA ARG A 166 26.59 12.35 -25.48
C ARG A 166 26.61 13.19 -26.76
N ARG A 167 26.49 14.53 -26.65
CA ARG A 167 26.60 15.42 -27.81
C ARG A 167 28.00 15.39 -28.41
N GLU A 168 29.04 15.39 -27.59
CA GLU A 168 30.42 15.29 -28.05
C GLU A 168 30.70 13.95 -28.71
N LEU A 169 30.27 12.84 -28.11
CA LEU A 169 30.30 11.52 -28.74
C LEU A 169 29.59 11.52 -30.10
N GLY A 170 28.41 12.13 -30.20
CA GLY A 170 27.69 12.27 -31.46
C GLY A 170 28.36 13.20 -32.48
N ARG A 171 29.21 14.15 -32.07
CA ARG A 171 30.06 14.93 -33.00
C ARG A 171 31.23 14.09 -33.49
N ILE A 172 31.89 13.37 -32.59
CA ILE A 172 33.02 12.49 -32.89
C ILE A 172 32.58 11.37 -33.84
N ASP A 173 31.47 10.71 -33.54
CA ASP A 173 30.88 9.66 -34.37
C ASP A 173 30.53 10.18 -35.77
N ARG A 174 29.88 11.35 -35.89
CA ARG A 174 29.64 11.98 -37.20
C ARG A 174 30.92 12.30 -37.95
N ALA A 175 31.95 12.80 -37.28
CA ALA A 175 33.24 13.09 -37.88
C ALA A 175 33.97 11.81 -38.34
N LEU A 176 33.86 10.72 -37.56
CA LEU A 176 34.39 9.41 -37.93
C LEU A 176 33.63 8.83 -39.13
N ARG A 177 32.31 8.89 -39.15
CA ARG A 177 31.47 8.45 -40.29
C ARG A 177 31.77 9.25 -41.55
N ALA A 178 31.97 10.57 -41.44
CA ALA A 178 32.38 11.41 -42.56
C ALA A 178 33.78 11.06 -43.12
N ARG A 179 34.63 10.39 -42.32
CA ARG A 179 35.96 9.93 -42.71
C ARG A 179 36.03 8.44 -43.05
N MET A 180 34.98 7.67 -42.79
CA MET A 180 34.89 6.30 -43.26
C MET A 180 34.61 6.29 -44.77
N PRO A 181 35.18 5.34 -45.53
CA PRO A 181 34.87 5.20 -46.95
C PRO A 181 33.37 5.00 -47.13
N THR A 182 32.75 5.89 -47.91
CA THR A 182 31.35 5.75 -48.34
C THR A 182 31.23 4.50 -49.21
N GLY A 183 30.48 3.52 -48.73
CA GLY A 183 30.00 2.43 -49.56
C GLY A 183 30.67 1.09 -49.27
N GLY A 184 29.88 0.18 -48.73
CA GLY A 184 30.22 -1.24 -48.68
C GLY A 184 29.40 -1.96 -47.62
N MET A 185 28.95 -3.16 -47.94
CA MET A 185 28.25 -4.04 -46.99
C MET A 185 28.97 -4.25 -45.66
N ALA A 186 30.30 -4.15 -45.62
CA ALA A 186 31.08 -4.28 -44.39
C ALA A 186 30.75 -3.17 -43.36
N ALA A 187 30.44 -1.96 -43.83
CA ALA A 187 30.03 -0.86 -42.95
C ALA A 187 28.64 -1.12 -42.36
N MET A 188 27.72 -1.70 -43.15
CA MET A 188 26.38 -2.07 -42.69
C MET A 188 26.39 -3.25 -41.70
N ASP A 189 27.32 -4.20 -41.85
CA ASP A 189 27.49 -5.31 -40.90
C ASP A 189 28.06 -4.87 -39.54
N ALA A 190 28.83 -3.77 -39.54
CA ALA A 190 29.40 -3.20 -38.33
C ALA A 190 28.40 -2.35 -37.54
N MET A 191 27.26 -1.97 -38.15
CA MET A 191 26.23 -1.18 -37.49
C MET A 191 25.51 -2.02 -36.43
N THR A 192 25.24 -1.40 -35.30
CA THR A 192 24.27 -1.93 -34.34
C THR A 192 22.85 -1.88 -34.92
N TRP A 193 21.92 -2.63 -34.33
CA TRP A 193 20.52 -2.64 -34.79
C TRP A 193 19.88 -1.24 -34.77
N ARG A 194 20.21 -0.40 -33.77
CA ARG A 194 19.74 1.00 -33.69
C ARG A 194 20.33 1.88 -34.78
N GLU A 195 21.62 1.71 -35.07
CA GLU A 195 22.28 2.47 -36.13
C GLU A 195 21.73 2.11 -37.51
N LEU A 196 21.36 0.84 -37.72
CA LEU A 196 20.68 0.42 -38.94
C LEU A 196 19.30 1.10 -39.10
N GLU A 197 18.49 1.13 -38.04
CA GLU A 197 17.19 1.82 -38.05
C GLU A 197 17.34 3.31 -38.36
N ASP A 198 18.27 3.99 -37.67
CA ASP A 198 18.55 5.42 -37.89
C ASP A 198 19.06 5.68 -39.31
N HIS A 199 19.90 4.78 -39.86
CA HIS A 199 20.39 4.85 -41.23
C HIS A 199 19.24 4.72 -42.24
N ILE A 200 18.35 3.73 -42.06
CA ILE A 200 17.18 3.53 -42.93
C ILE A 200 16.23 4.71 -42.83
N ALA A 201 16.00 5.26 -41.64
CA ALA A 201 15.21 6.48 -41.46
C ALA A 201 15.83 7.69 -42.20
N GLY A 202 17.17 7.77 -42.23
CA GLY A 202 17.91 8.73 -43.04
C GLY A 202 17.67 8.54 -44.54
N LEU A 203 17.71 7.31 -45.04
CA LEU A 203 17.44 6.99 -46.45
C LEU A 203 15.99 7.28 -46.86
N CYS A 204 15.01 6.96 -46.02
CA CYS A 204 13.60 7.30 -46.26
C CYS A 204 13.42 8.81 -46.39
N ARG A 205 14.01 9.60 -45.48
CA ARG A 205 13.96 11.07 -45.52
C ARG A 205 14.66 11.63 -46.77
N ARG A 206 15.84 11.10 -47.11
CA ARG A 206 16.59 11.46 -48.33
C ARG A 206 15.76 11.25 -49.58
N ASP A 207 14.98 10.17 -49.62
CA ASP A 207 14.15 9.80 -50.78
C ASP A 207 12.77 10.49 -50.77
N GLY A 208 12.50 11.39 -49.81
CA GLY A 208 11.35 12.29 -49.80
C GLY A 208 10.27 11.99 -48.77
N CYS A 209 10.48 11.01 -47.88
CA CYS A 209 9.52 10.72 -46.82
C CYS A 209 9.57 11.77 -45.70
N ILE A 210 8.39 12.16 -45.22
CA ILE A 210 8.20 13.11 -44.13
C ILE A 210 7.74 12.38 -42.86
N SER A 211 7.97 13.02 -41.71
CA SER A 211 7.54 12.50 -40.40
C SER A 211 8.00 11.07 -40.09
N VAL A 212 9.17 10.67 -40.61
CA VAL A 212 9.76 9.36 -40.32
C VAL A 212 10.24 9.33 -38.87
N ALA A 213 9.64 8.48 -38.06
CA ALA A 213 9.94 8.34 -36.64
C ALA A 213 10.03 6.86 -36.23
N ASN A 214 10.86 6.59 -35.22
CA ASN A 214 10.97 5.27 -34.61
C ASN A 214 9.73 5.02 -33.75
N THR A 215 9.17 3.82 -33.79
CA THR A 215 8.11 3.46 -32.85
C THR A 215 8.72 3.17 -31.47
N SER A 216 7.98 3.46 -30.41
CA SER A 216 8.43 3.13 -29.06
C SER A 216 8.46 1.61 -28.88
N SER A 217 9.58 1.10 -28.36
CA SER A 217 9.90 -0.32 -28.15
C SER A 217 9.03 -1.07 -27.13
N ASN A 218 7.81 -0.62 -26.85
CA ASN A 218 7.00 -1.04 -25.71
C ASN A 218 5.60 -1.59 -26.08
N SER A 219 5.34 -1.86 -27.35
CA SER A 219 4.17 -2.63 -27.79
C SER A 219 4.63 -3.83 -28.61
N ASP A 220 3.99 -4.98 -28.41
CA ASP A 220 4.24 -6.26 -29.09
C ASP A 220 3.98 -6.23 -30.62
N LEU A 221 3.84 -5.05 -31.22
CA LEU A 221 3.44 -4.79 -32.60
C LEU A 221 4.45 -3.86 -33.28
N SER A 222 5.69 -4.32 -33.40
CA SER A 222 6.83 -3.47 -33.75
C SER A 222 7.05 -3.34 -35.26
N ALA A 223 6.40 -2.36 -35.88
CA ALA A 223 7.04 -1.66 -36.98
C ALA A 223 8.22 -0.86 -36.41
N ASP A 224 9.40 -0.87 -37.02
CA ASP A 224 10.53 -0.14 -36.45
C ASP A 224 10.46 1.36 -36.82
N LEU A 225 9.99 1.66 -38.04
CA LEU A 225 9.77 3.03 -38.50
C LEU A 225 8.38 3.20 -39.11
N ILE A 226 7.78 4.36 -38.85
CA ILE A 226 6.56 4.81 -39.50
C ILE A 226 6.80 6.22 -40.05
N GLY A 227 6.23 6.52 -41.21
CA GLY A 227 6.28 7.86 -41.79
C GLY A 227 5.22 8.05 -42.86
N ARG A 228 5.37 9.11 -43.65
CA ARG A 228 4.56 9.35 -44.84
C ARG A 228 5.45 9.63 -46.04
N THR A 229 5.07 9.12 -47.20
CA THR A 229 5.68 9.57 -48.45
C THR A 229 5.22 11.01 -48.76
N VAL A 230 5.89 11.67 -49.70
CA VAL A 230 5.57 13.06 -50.09
C VAL A 230 4.14 13.22 -50.63
N ASP A 231 3.59 12.16 -51.23
CA ASP A 231 2.23 12.07 -51.76
C ASP A 231 1.19 11.62 -50.73
N GLY A 232 1.58 11.48 -49.45
CA GLY A 232 0.65 11.27 -48.33
C GLY A 232 0.41 9.82 -47.91
N ARG A 233 0.90 8.84 -48.69
CA ARG A 233 0.80 7.40 -48.37
C ARG A 233 1.50 7.07 -47.06
N THR A 234 0.88 6.20 -46.27
CA THR A 234 1.42 5.71 -45.00
C THR A 234 2.55 4.72 -45.26
N LEU A 235 3.75 5.07 -44.79
CA LEU A 235 4.96 4.24 -44.89
C LEU A 235 5.16 3.47 -43.57
N VAL A 236 5.35 2.17 -43.68
CA VAL A 236 5.72 1.28 -42.57
C VAL A 236 6.98 0.52 -42.94
N VAL A 237 7.97 0.51 -42.04
CA VAL A 237 9.24 -0.17 -42.25
C VAL A 237 9.54 -1.10 -41.08
N GLN A 238 9.90 -2.33 -41.39
CA GLN A 238 10.53 -3.24 -40.43
C GLN A 238 11.98 -3.50 -40.84
N CYS A 239 12.87 -3.38 -39.86
CA CYS A 239 14.31 -3.54 -39.97
C CYS A 239 14.72 -4.81 -39.22
N LYS A 240 15.44 -5.72 -39.90
CA LYS A 240 16.03 -6.90 -39.27
C LYS A 240 17.53 -6.91 -39.50
N HIS A 241 18.27 -6.62 -38.43
CA HIS A 241 19.72 -6.78 -38.41
C HIS A 241 20.06 -8.24 -38.11
N PHE A 242 20.27 -9.03 -39.17
CA PHE A 242 20.64 -10.44 -39.07
C PHE A 242 22.09 -10.64 -39.48
N ALA A 243 22.73 -11.68 -38.91
CA ALA A 243 24.04 -12.11 -39.37
C ALA A 243 23.98 -12.52 -40.86
N PRO A 244 25.01 -12.28 -41.69
CA PRO A 244 24.94 -12.45 -43.14
C PRO A 244 24.58 -13.87 -43.62
N HIS A 245 24.85 -14.89 -42.79
CA HIS A 245 24.56 -16.29 -43.10
C HIS A 245 23.11 -16.71 -42.80
N ARG A 246 22.35 -15.87 -42.08
CA ARG A 246 20.93 -16.12 -41.82
C ARG A 246 20.08 -15.67 -43.01
N ARG A 247 18.85 -16.17 -43.06
CA ARG A 247 17.84 -15.75 -44.03
C ARG A 247 16.56 -15.39 -43.32
N VAL A 248 15.83 -14.43 -43.88
CA VAL A 248 14.48 -14.11 -43.42
C VAL A 248 13.53 -15.22 -43.89
N GLU A 249 12.83 -15.81 -42.94
CA GLU A 249 11.90 -16.91 -43.20
C GLU A 249 10.49 -16.38 -43.50
N SER A 250 9.64 -17.24 -44.07
CA SER A 250 8.25 -16.90 -44.40
C SER A 250 7.44 -16.47 -43.17
N GLY A 251 7.74 -17.03 -41.99
CA GLY A 251 7.08 -16.66 -40.74
C GLY A 251 7.32 -15.21 -40.32
N ASP A 252 8.54 -14.69 -40.51
CA ASP A 252 8.85 -13.27 -40.26
C ASP A 252 8.07 -12.36 -41.20
N MET A 253 8.03 -12.72 -42.49
CA MET A 253 7.29 -11.98 -43.50
C MET A 253 5.79 -12.00 -43.24
N GLN A 254 5.23 -13.15 -42.83
CA GLN A 254 3.79 -13.27 -42.52
C GLN A 254 3.37 -12.37 -41.36
N LYS A 255 4.19 -12.31 -40.30
CA LYS A 255 3.94 -11.40 -39.16
C LYS A 255 3.98 -9.95 -39.61
N PHE A 256 4.99 -9.57 -40.40
CA PHE A 256 5.11 -8.21 -40.94
C PHE A 256 3.91 -7.83 -41.81
N VAL A 257 3.51 -8.69 -42.75
CA VAL A 257 2.35 -8.47 -43.62
C VAL A 257 1.07 -8.24 -42.80
N GLY A 258 0.84 -9.09 -41.79
CA GLY A 258 -0.31 -8.95 -40.90
C GLY A 258 -0.31 -7.60 -40.18
N MET A 259 0.82 -7.26 -39.55
CA MET A 259 0.99 -6.00 -38.83
C MET A 259 0.84 -4.78 -39.76
N ALA A 260 1.57 -4.74 -40.88
CA ALA A 260 1.59 -3.58 -41.77
C ALA A 260 0.19 -3.26 -42.30
N ARG A 261 -0.62 -4.28 -42.61
CA ARG A 261 -1.96 -4.09 -43.16
C ARG A 261 -3.02 -3.86 -42.09
N VAL A 262 -3.03 -4.68 -41.03
CA VAL A 262 -4.13 -4.70 -40.05
C VAL A 262 -3.96 -3.61 -39.00
N GLU A 263 -2.73 -3.34 -38.57
CA GLU A 263 -2.47 -2.36 -37.50
C GLU A 263 -2.24 -0.96 -38.05
N TYR A 264 -1.47 -0.85 -39.13
CA TYR A 264 -0.98 0.45 -39.62
C TYR A 264 -1.56 0.88 -40.97
N GLU A 265 -2.44 0.08 -41.57
CA GLU A 265 -3.06 0.38 -42.88
C GLU A 265 -2.03 0.85 -43.92
N ALA A 266 -0.88 0.18 -43.98
CA ALA A 266 0.27 0.64 -44.75
C ALA A 266 -0.02 0.64 -46.26
N ASP A 267 0.10 1.81 -46.88
CA ASP A 267 0.11 1.97 -48.34
C ASP A 267 1.47 1.56 -48.94
N VAL A 268 2.55 1.77 -48.17
CA VAL A 268 3.92 1.40 -48.55
C VAL A 268 4.56 0.62 -47.41
N ALA A 269 4.81 -0.66 -47.63
CA ALA A 269 5.43 -1.55 -46.67
C ALA A 269 6.85 -1.95 -47.12
N LEU A 270 7.85 -1.66 -46.29
CA LEU A 270 9.24 -2.05 -46.51
C LEU A 270 9.69 -3.08 -45.46
N PHE A 271 10.23 -4.22 -45.92
CA PHE A 271 10.95 -5.14 -45.05
C PHE A 271 12.44 -5.07 -45.39
N VAL A 272 13.24 -4.49 -44.50
CA VAL A 272 14.67 -4.22 -44.73
C VAL A 272 15.54 -5.15 -43.90
N THR A 273 16.54 -5.75 -44.51
CA THR A 273 17.48 -6.63 -43.79
C THR A 273 18.90 -6.58 -44.36
N THR A 274 19.89 -6.81 -43.50
CA THR A 274 21.29 -7.04 -43.88
C THR A 274 21.55 -8.47 -44.39
N ALA A 275 20.52 -9.34 -44.38
CA ALA A 275 20.55 -10.72 -44.84
C ALA A 275 19.87 -10.92 -46.22
N THR A 276 19.64 -12.18 -46.60
CA THR A 276 18.83 -12.57 -47.77
C THR A 276 17.47 -13.10 -47.35
N PHE A 277 16.51 -13.15 -48.28
CA PHE A 277 15.19 -13.76 -48.05
C PHE A 277 15.18 -15.20 -48.57
N THR A 278 14.41 -16.07 -47.92
CA THR A 278 13.99 -17.34 -48.52
C THR A 278 13.03 -17.11 -49.69
N THR A 279 12.95 -18.05 -50.62
CA THR A 279 12.00 -17.96 -51.76
C THR A 279 10.56 -17.79 -51.27
N ALA A 280 10.15 -18.56 -50.26
CA ALA A 280 8.81 -18.45 -49.67
C ALA A 280 8.53 -17.07 -49.04
N ALA A 281 9.52 -16.46 -48.37
CA ALA A 281 9.38 -15.10 -47.84
C ALA A 281 9.27 -14.06 -48.96
N MET A 282 10.03 -14.22 -50.04
CA MET A 282 9.96 -13.33 -51.20
C MET A 282 8.62 -13.44 -51.92
N ASP A 283 8.10 -14.65 -52.11
CA ASP A 283 6.78 -14.89 -52.71
C ASP A 283 5.67 -14.24 -51.87
N LEU A 284 5.75 -14.34 -50.54
CA LEU A 284 4.83 -13.66 -49.62
C LEU A 284 4.93 -12.14 -49.74
N ALA A 285 6.14 -11.59 -49.84
CA ALA A 285 6.34 -10.16 -49.99
C ALA A 285 5.68 -9.64 -51.28
N VAL A 286 5.94 -10.30 -52.40
CA VAL A 286 5.38 -9.93 -53.71
C VAL A 286 3.85 -10.02 -53.70
N ARG A 287 3.28 -11.11 -53.18
CA ARG A 287 1.81 -11.31 -53.12
C ARG A 287 1.08 -10.26 -52.29
N ASN A 288 1.76 -9.66 -51.31
CA ASN A 288 1.18 -8.69 -50.38
C ASN A 288 1.68 -7.25 -50.61
N GLY A 289 2.38 -6.99 -51.73
CA GLY A 289 2.87 -5.63 -52.05
C GLY A 289 3.96 -5.10 -51.12
N VAL A 290 4.65 -5.97 -50.38
CA VAL A 290 5.79 -5.60 -49.53
C VAL A 290 7.05 -5.50 -50.39
N THR A 291 7.78 -4.40 -50.26
CA THR A 291 9.10 -4.26 -50.88
C THR A 291 10.15 -4.88 -49.95
N ALA A 292 10.64 -6.06 -50.33
CA ALA A 292 11.70 -6.76 -49.61
C ALA A 292 13.08 -6.20 -50.00
N VAL A 293 13.69 -5.44 -49.09
CA VAL A 293 14.99 -4.80 -49.28
C VAL A 293 16.08 -5.71 -48.70
N HIS A 294 16.63 -6.57 -49.56
CA HIS A 294 17.72 -7.47 -49.21
C HIS A 294 19.07 -6.74 -49.20
N ARG A 295 20.07 -7.35 -48.59
CA ARG A 295 21.47 -6.90 -48.50
C ARG A 295 21.99 -6.05 -49.68
N ARG A 296 21.99 -6.60 -50.90
CA ARG A 296 22.46 -5.90 -52.12
C ARG A 296 21.63 -4.67 -52.50
N LEU A 297 20.31 -4.71 -52.27
CA LEU A 297 19.42 -3.58 -52.55
C LEU A 297 19.59 -2.50 -51.49
N LEU A 298 19.79 -2.89 -50.22
CA LEU A 298 20.13 -1.96 -49.15
C LEU A 298 21.47 -1.26 -49.41
N GLU A 299 22.46 -1.99 -49.93
CA GLU A 299 23.75 -1.44 -50.33
C GLU A 299 23.62 -0.41 -51.45
N SER A 300 22.90 -0.74 -52.52
CA SER A 300 22.69 0.19 -53.63
C SER A 300 21.84 1.40 -53.20
N TRP A 301 20.85 1.20 -52.34
CA TRP A 301 20.04 2.28 -51.75
C TRP A 301 20.89 3.22 -50.91
N SER A 302 21.78 2.65 -50.08
CA SER A 302 22.75 3.41 -49.27
C SER A 302 23.74 4.18 -50.13
N ALA A 303 24.18 3.60 -51.26
CA ALA A 303 25.11 4.22 -52.21
C ALA A 303 24.47 5.34 -53.05
N GLY A 304 23.16 5.56 -52.96
CA GLY A 304 22.48 6.70 -53.60
C GLY A 304 21.41 6.32 -54.63
N THR A 305 21.28 5.05 -55.02
CA THR A 305 20.12 4.58 -55.78
C THR A 305 18.87 4.87 -54.98
N ARG A 306 17.76 5.29 -55.59
CA ARG A 306 16.51 5.57 -54.86
C ARG A 306 15.53 4.42 -54.99
N LEU A 307 14.75 4.16 -53.93
CA LEU A 307 13.65 3.18 -54.01
C LEU A 307 12.43 3.80 -54.70
N GLN A 308 12.00 3.19 -55.80
CA GLN A 308 10.89 3.71 -56.61
C GLN A 308 9.55 3.71 -55.85
N VAL A 309 9.35 2.75 -54.95
CA VAL A 309 8.11 2.62 -54.15
C VAL A 309 7.85 3.85 -53.27
N LEU A 310 8.91 4.54 -52.84
CA LEU A 310 8.85 5.75 -52.01
C LEU A 310 8.51 7.02 -52.80
N ARG A 311 8.49 6.95 -54.15
CA ARG A 311 8.37 8.12 -55.03
C ARG A 311 7.19 8.14 -55.98
N ARG A 312 6.50 7.01 -56.18
CA ARG A 312 5.48 6.95 -57.25
C ARG A 312 4.40 8.03 -57.07
N PRO A 313 4.15 8.86 -58.10
CA PRO A 313 2.89 9.59 -58.23
C PRO A 313 1.74 8.64 -58.59
#